data_AF-A0A921LJY1-F1
#
_entry.id   AF-A0A921LJY1-F1
#
_cell.length_a   1.000
_cell.length_b   1.000
_cell.length_c   1.000
_cell.angle_alpha   90.00
_cell.angle_beta   90.00
_cell.angle_gamma   90.00
#
_symmetry.space_group_name_H-M   'P 1'
#
loop_
_entity.id
_entity.type
_entity.pdbx_description
1 polymer ?
#
loop_
_entity_poly.entity_id
_entity_poly.type
_entity_poly.pdbx_seq_one_letter_code
_entity_poly.pdbx_strand_id
1 'polypeptide(L)' 'MEIIHLSIELTLDLIALIIGIILIIRAKDNYPKLYWGIIATSIGIMFSWENIGWLTIVTDTPEYN' A
#
# COMPACT_ATOMS: atom_id res chain seq x y z
N MET A 1 -8.19 -18.77 0.66
CA MET A 1 -8.47 -17.82 1.77
C MET A 1 -7.39 -16.74 1.84
N GLU A 2 -6.11 -17.11 1.80
CA GLU A 2 -4.97 -16.17 1.81
C GLU A 2 -4.99 -15.12 0.69
N ILE A 3 -5.29 -15.50 -0.57
CA ILE A 3 -5.35 -14.55 -1.70
C ILE A 3 -6.35 -13.40 -1.46
N ILE A 4 -7.52 -13.71 -0.88
CA ILE A 4 -8.55 -12.69 -0.59
C ILE A 4 -8.06 -11.74 0.51
N HIS A 5 -7.42 -12.27 1.56
CA HIS A 5 -6.85 -11.46 2.63
C HIS A 5 -5.75 -10.53 2.09
N LEU A 6 -4.78 -11.09 1.36
CA LEU A 6 -3.70 -10.33 0.72
C LEU A 6 -4.22 -9.27 -0.26
N SER A 7 -5.28 -9.57 -1.01
CA SER A 7 -5.91 -8.60 -1.92
C SER A 7 -6.59 -7.45 -1.19
N ILE A 8 -7.21 -7.72 -0.03
CA ILE A 8 -7.82 -6.69 0.82
C ILE A 8 -6.72 -5.82 1.44
N GLU A 9 -5.67 -6.44 1.97
CA GLU A 9 -4.51 -5.72 2.54
C GLU A 9 -3.85 -4.81 1.51
N LEU A 10 -3.56 -5.33 0.31
CA LEU A 10 -3.04 -4.54 -0.80
C LEU A 10 -3.98 -3.37 -1.18
N THR A 11 -5.30 -3.59 -1.15
CA THR A 11 -6.27 -2.52 -1.42
C THR A 11 -6.18 -1.40 -0.38
N LEU A 12 -6.04 -1.74 0.90
CA LEU A 12 -5.87 -0.77 1.98
C LEU A 12 -4.56 0.01 1.85
N ASP A 13 -3.47 -0.64 1.46
CA ASP A 13 -2.18 0.01 1.22
C ASP A 13 -2.25 1.03 0.08
N LEU A 14 -2.93 0.67 -1.02
CA LEU A 14 -3.15 1.57 -2.15
C LEU A 14 -4.03 2.76 -1.76
N ILE A 15 -5.02 2.58 -0.89
CA ILE A 15 -5.81 3.69 -0.34
C ILE A 15 -4.91 4.61 0.49
N ALA A 16 -4.07 4.07 1.38
CA ALA A 16 -3.13 4.85 2.17
C ALA A 16 -2.15 5.63 1.28
N LEU A 17 -1.66 4.99 0.21
CA LEU A 17 -0.79 5.60 -0.79
C LEU A 17 -1.47 6.80 -1.47
N ILE A 18 -2.71 6.61 -1.96
CA ILE A 18 -3.49 7.66 -2.62
C ILE A 18 -3.75 8.83 -1.65
N ILE A 19 -4.11 8.54 -0.41
CA ILE A 19 -4.32 9.57 0.62
C ILE A 19 -3.02 10.34 0.88
N GLY A 20 -1.87 9.66 1.00
CA GLY A 20 -0.57 10.29 1.17
C GLY A 20 -0.23 11.23 0.00
N ILE A 21 -0.43 10.78 -1.24
CA ILE A 21 -0.20 11.60 -2.44
C ILE A 21 -1.11 12.84 -2.44
N ILE A 22 -2.39 12.69 -2.10
CA ILE A 22 -3.33 13.81 -1.99
C ILE A 22 -2.87 14.80 -0.91
N LEU A 23 -2.37 14.33 0.23
CA LEU A 23 -1.86 15.19 1.29
C LEU A 23 -0.63 15.98 0.84
N ILE A 24 0.31 15.34 0.14
CA ILE A 24 1.50 16.01 -0.43
C ILE A 24 1.07 17.11 -1.41
N ILE A 25 0.22 16.79 -2.38
CA ILE A 25 -0.26 17.76 -3.38
C ILE A 25 -1.00 18.93 -2.72
N ARG A 26 -1.79 18.66 -1.68
CA ARG A 26 -2.57 19.67 -0.95
C ARG A 26 -1.82 20.30 0.23
N ALA A 27 -0.54 20.00 0.42
CA ALA A 27 0.21 20.53 1.56
C ALA A 27 0.45 22.03 1.41
N LYS A 28 0.70 22.51 0.18
CA LYS A 28 1.11 23.90 -0.09
C LYS A 28 2.27 24.29 0.85
N ASP A 29 2.06 25.20 1.79
CA ASP A 29 3.06 25.66 2.76
C ASP A 29 2.92 24.99 4.15
N ASN A 30 1.99 24.05 4.29
CA ASN A 30 1.77 23.32 5.54
C ASN A 30 2.74 22.14 5.64
N TYR A 31 3.92 22.41 6.22
CA TYR A 31 4.96 21.41 6.44
C TYR A 31 4.49 20.18 7.22
N PRO A 32 3.73 20.28 8.33
CA PRO A 32 3.15 19.10 8.98
C PRO A 32 2.34 18.22 8.03
N LYS A 33 1.46 18.82 7.22
CA LYS A 33 0.65 18.08 6.24
C LYS A 33 1.50 17.42 5.16
N LEU A 34 2.58 18.08 4.72
CA LEU A 34 3.55 17.52 3.79
C LEU A 34 4.25 16.29 4.40
N TYR A 35 4.75 16.40 5.63
CA TYR A 35 5.42 15.29 6.30
C TYR A 35 4.48 14.10 6.53
N TRP A 36 3.25 14.33 6.98
CA TRP A 36 2.24 13.27 7.10
C TRP A 36 1.93 12.62 5.76
N GLY A 37 1.86 13.41 4.68
CA GLY A 37 1.69 12.89 3.32
C GLY A 37 2.86 11.99 2.89
N ILE A 38 4.10 12.43 3.11
CA ILE A 38 5.31 11.65 2.80
C ILE A 38 5.33 10.33 3.59
N ILE A 39 5.02 10.37 4.88
CA ILE A 39 4.96 9.18 5.73
C ILE A 39 3.90 8.21 5.22
N ALA A 40 2.67 8.70 4.97
CA ALA A 40 1.58 7.86 4.47
C ALA A 40 1.89 7.24 3.10
N THR A 41 2.46 8.02 2.17
CA THR A 41 2.92 7.52 0.87
C THR A 41 4.01 6.46 1.01
N SER A 42 5.00 6.69 1.88
CA SER A 42 6.10 5.75 2.09
C SER A 42 5.61 4.42 2.69
N ILE A 43 4.70 4.49 3.67
CA ILE A 43 4.05 3.33 4.28
C ILE A 43 3.25 2.56 3.22
N GLY A 44 2.41 3.25 2.44
CA GLY A 44 1.61 2.62 1.40
C GLY A 44 2.45 1.91 0.33
N ILE A 45 3.58 2.50 -0.10
CA ILE A 45 4.51 1.86 -1.04
C ILE A 45 5.16 0.61 -0.43
N MET A 46 5.66 0.71 0.81
CA MET A 46 6.36 -0.39 1.47
C MET A 46 5.45 -1.61 1.64
N PHE A 47 4.23 -1.42 2.16
CA PHE A 47 3.30 -2.53 2.37
C PHE A 47 2.71 -3.06 1.06
N SER A 48 2.43 -2.19 0.08
CA SER A 48 2.00 -2.65 -1.25
C SER A 48 3.05 -3.58 -1.88
N TRP A 49 4.34 -3.25 -1.75
CA TRP A 49 5.42 -4.10 -2.26
C TRP A 49 5.46 -5.48 -1.59
N GLU A 50 5.33 -5.51 -0.26
CA GLU A 50 5.31 -6.76 0.49
C GLU A 50 4.11 -7.64 0.08
N ASN A 51 2.91 -7.05 0.04
CA ASN A 51 1.68 -7.76 -0.30
C ASN A 51 1.68 -8.26 -1.75
N ILE A 52 2.26 -7.51 -2.69
CA ILE A 52 2.48 -7.99 -4.06
C ILE A 52 3.44 -9.18 -4.07
N GLY A 53 4.55 -9.12 -3.32
CA GLY A 53 5.52 -10.20 -3.23
C GLY A 53 4.89 -11.51 -2.72
N TRP A 54 4.09 -11.43 -1.66
CA TRP A 54 3.32 -12.57 -1.17
C TRP A 54 2.27 -13.07 -2.15
N LEU A 55 1.53 -12.16 -2.81
CA LEU A 55 0.57 -12.54 -3.85
C LEU A 55 1.24 -13.30 -5.00
N THR A 56 2.43 -12.88 -5.43
CA THR A 56 3.20 -13.60 -6.44
C THR A 56 3.55 -15.01 -5.97
N ILE A 57 4.07 -15.16 -4.76
CA ILE A 57 4.43 -16.47 -4.20
C ILE A 57 3.21 -17.39 -4.13
N VAL A 58 2.10 -16.92 -3.54
CA VAL A 58 0.88 -17.72 -3.36
C VAL A 58 0.23 -18.09 -4.70
N THR A 59 0.34 -17.22 -5.71
CA THR A 59 -0.20 -17.49 -7.05
C THR A 59 0.66 -18.48 -7.84
N ASP A 60 1.98 -18.43 -7.68
CA ASP A 60 2.93 -19.30 -8.41
C ASP A 60 3.18 -20.66 -7.73
N THR A 61 2.84 -20.82 -6.44
CA THR A 61 2.85 -22.13 -5.79
C THR A 61 1.67 -22.98 -6.27
N PRO A 62 1.90 -24.10 -6.98
CA PRO A 62 0.81 -24.95 -7.40
C PRO A 62 0.12 -25.55 -6.16
N GLU A 63 -1.19 -25.32 -6.05
CA GLU A 63 -2.04 -26.09 -5.14
C GLU A 63 -2.01 -27.55 -5.63
N TYR A 64 -1.18 -28.38 -4.98
CA TYR A 64 -1.30 -29.83 -5.12
C TYR A 64 -2.64 -30.25 -4.51
N ASN A 65 -3.67 -30.35 -5.35
CA ASN A 65 -4.91 -31.06 -5.04
C ASN A 65 -4.67 -32.57 -4.94
#